data_AF-A0A8X6R191-F1
#
_entry.id   AF-A0A8X6R191-F1
#
_cell.length_a   1.000
_cell.length_b   1.000
_cell.length_c   1.000
_cell.angle_alpha   90.00
_cell.angle_beta   90.00
_cell.angle_gamma   90.00
#
_symmetry.space_group_name_H-M   'P 1'
#
loop_
_entity.id
_entity.type
_entity.pdbx_description
1 polymer ?
#
loop_
_entity_poly.entity_id
_entity_poly.type
_entity_poly.pdbx_seq_one_letter_code
_entity_poly.pdbx_strand_id
1 'polypeptide(L)'
;MDMQVLKNNSGLAISFVLKCCVCPYRVEFSSSDYHKGTQIATVNTRYVYAMRSIRRGAEAGRMFCALMNLPQPPTRFALYNKRLLNAVKLVSEETMQKSTQEAFWEN
;
A
#
# COMPACT_ATOMS: atom_id res chain seq x y z
N MET A 1 -24.96 5.92 26.13
CA MET A 1 -25.02 5.21 24.84
C MET A 1 -23.60 4.79 24.54
N ASP A 2 -23.25 3.55 24.88
CA ASP A 2 -21.85 3.14 24.95
C ASP A 2 -21.42 2.56 23.61
N MET A 3 -20.39 3.18 23.03
CA MET A 3 -19.84 2.81 21.73
C MET A 3 -18.38 2.38 21.91
N GLN A 4 -18.04 1.19 21.43
CA GLN A 4 -16.68 0.69 21.44
C GLN A 4 -16.00 1.01 20.11
N VAL A 5 -14.79 1.57 20.19
CA VAL A 5 -13.93 1.85 19.04
C VAL A 5 -12.78 0.83 19.05
N LEU A 6 -12.73 -0.02 18.04
CA LEU A 6 -11.62 -0.95 17.83
C LEU A 6 -10.74 -0.45 16.69
N LYS A 7 -9.42 -0.49 16.89
CA LYS A 7 -8.41 -0.05 15.93
C LYS A 7 -7.46 -1.20 15.63
N ASN A 8 -7.41 -1.62 14.37
CA ASN A 8 -6.45 -2.60 13.87
C ASN A 8 -5.59 -1.96 12.76
N ASN A 9 -4.30 -2.26 12.75
CA ASN A 9 -3.39 -1.70 11.75
C ASN A 9 -2.77 -2.81 10.90
N SER A 10 -2.65 -2.57 9.59
CA SER A 10 -1.85 -3.36 8.66
C SER A 10 -0.82 -2.45 8.01
N GLY A 11 0.36 -2.35 8.63
CA GLY A 11 1.33 -1.30 8.29
C GLY A 11 0.72 0.08 8.54
N LEU A 12 0.70 0.91 7.50
CA LEU A 12 0.12 2.26 7.52
C LEU A 12 -1.40 2.30 7.35
N ALA A 13 -2.03 1.20 6.94
CA ALA A 13 -3.48 1.13 6.85
C ALA A 13 -4.09 0.93 8.23
N ILE A 14 -5.12 1.71 8.56
CA ILE A 14 -5.86 1.63 9.81
C ILE A 14 -7.29 1.23 9.50
N SER A 15 -7.77 0.16 10.13
CA SER A 15 -9.16 -0.24 10.15
C SER A 15 -9.80 0.19 11.48
N PHE A 16 -10.95 0.83 11.37
CA PHE A 16 -11.78 1.25 12.49
C PHE A 16 -13.09 0.49 12.49
N VAL A 17 -13.48 0.01 13.66
CA VAL A 17 -14.79 -0.61 13.87
C VAL A 17 -15.52 0.15 14.96
N LEU A 18 -16.67 0.70 14.61
CA LEU A 18 -17.64 1.28 15.53
C LEU A 18 -18.68 0.22 15.85
N LYS A 19 -18.82 -0.13 17.12
CA LYS A 19 -19.78 -1.13 17.60
C LYS A 19 -20.63 -0.54 18.72
N CYS A 20 -21.95 -0.65 18.58
CA CYS A 20 -22.87 -0.37 19.68
C CYS A 20 -22.83 -1.53 20.68
N CYS A 21 -22.78 -1.22 21.99
CA CYS A 21 -22.78 -2.25 23.03
C CYS A 21 -24.16 -2.86 23.29
N VAL A 22 -25.23 -2.21 22.80
CA VAL A 22 -26.63 -2.55 23.13
C VAL A 22 -27.37 -3.15 21.94
N CYS A 23 -27.02 -2.77 20.72
CA CYS A 23 -27.72 -3.20 19.49
C CYS A 23 -26.73 -3.74 18.44
N PRO A 24 -27.20 -4.43 17.39
CA PRO A 24 -26.31 -5.05 16.39
C PRO A 24 -25.65 -4.05 15.44
N TYR A 25 -25.74 -2.74 15.72
CA TYR A 25 -25.09 -1.72 14.92
C TYR A 25 -23.56 -1.89 14.96
N ARG A 26 -22.99 -2.16 13.78
CA ARG A 26 -21.56 -2.28 13.54
C ARG A 26 -21.22 -1.62 12.21
N VAL A 27 -20.31 -0.67 12.23
CA VAL A 27 -19.76 -0.05 11.02
C VAL A 27 -18.26 -0.24 11.02
N GLU A 28 -17.73 -0.67 9.90
CA GLU A 28 -16.30 -0.88 9.69
C GLU A 28 -15.84 -0.03 8.51
N PHE A 29 -14.73 0.67 8.68
CA PHE A 29 -14.11 1.46 7.62
C PHE A 29 -12.58 1.37 7.70
N SER A 30 -11.92 1.48 6.55
CA SER A 30 -10.47 1.42 6.41
C SER A 30 -9.95 2.74 5.85
N SER A 31 -8.78 3.17 6.32
CA SER A 31 -8.09 4.35 5.78
C SER A 31 -7.46 4.12 4.40
N SER A 32 -7.48 2.89 3.90
CA SER A 32 -6.92 2.49 2.61
C SER A 32 -7.67 1.33 2.01
N ASP A 33 -7.81 1.35 0.69
CA ASP A 33 -8.24 0.19 -0.08
C ASP A 33 -7.16 -0.92 -0.08
N TYR A 34 -7.57 -2.11 -0.50
CA TYR A 34 -6.72 -3.27 -0.68
C TYR A 34 -6.61 -3.63 -2.15
N HIS A 35 -5.44 -4.10 -2.57
CA HIS A 35 -5.27 -4.64 -3.92
C HIS A 35 -6.15 -5.89 -4.09
N LYS A 36 -6.97 -5.91 -5.16
CA LYS A 36 -7.96 -6.95 -5.44
C LYS A 36 -7.37 -8.36 -5.30
N GLY A 37 -8.04 -9.21 -4.53
CA GLY A 37 -7.60 -10.59 -4.28
C GLY A 37 -6.41 -10.73 -3.32
N THR A 38 -6.02 -9.67 -2.61
CA THR A 38 -4.88 -9.69 -1.70
C THR A 38 -5.16 -8.94 -0.40
N GLN A 39 -4.43 -9.28 0.66
CA GLN A 39 -4.48 -8.58 1.96
C GLN A 39 -3.47 -7.42 2.03
N ILE A 40 -3.12 -6.83 0.89
CA ILE A 40 -2.14 -5.75 0.81
C ILE A 40 -2.84 -4.42 0.61
N ALA A 41 -2.73 -3.54 1.59
CA ALA A 41 -3.25 -2.19 1.50
C ALA A 41 -2.48 -1.36 0.46
N THR A 42 -3.21 -0.56 -0.32
CA THR A 42 -2.65 0.30 -1.37
C THR A 42 -1.71 1.34 -0.79
N VAL A 43 -2.03 1.92 0.38
CA VAL A 43 -1.17 2.88 1.09
C VAL A 43 0.22 2.32 1.38
N ASN A 44 0.33 1.04 1.78
CA ASN A 44 1.61 0.40 2.06
C ASN A 44 2.46 0.27 0.79
N THR A 45 1.82 -0.05 -0.34
CA THR A 45 2.52 -0.14 -1.63
C THR A 45 3.03 1.23 -2.08
N ARG A 46 2.19 2.27 -1.96
CA ARG A 46 2.56 3.65 -2.27
C ARG A 46 3.69 4.14 -1.39
N TYR A 47 3.65 3.80 -0.11
CA TYR A 47 4.70 4.18 0.84
C TYR A 47 6.06 3.54 0.50
N VAL A 48 6.08 2.23 0.23
CA VAL A 48 7.33 1.55 -0.18
C VAL A 48 7.84 2.09 -1.51
N TYR A 49 6.93 2.38 -2.45
CA TYR A 49 7.29 3.03 -3.71
C TYR A 49 7.91 4.41 -3.48
N ALA A 50 7.30 5.25 -2.64
CA ALA A 50 7.83 6.57 -2.30
C ALA A 50 9.25 6.47 -1.72
N MET A 51 9.45 5.57 -0.76
CA MET A 51 10.77 5.31 -0.17
C MET A 51 11.79 4.87 -1.23
N ARG A 52 11.40 3.98 -2.16
CA ARG A 52 12.24 3.57 -3.30
C ARG A 52 12.60 4.74 -4.21
N SER A 53 11.64 5.61 -4.53
CA SER A 53 11.85 6.78 -5.39
C SER A 53 12.85 7.77 -4.81
N ILE A 54 12.87 7.94 -3.49
CA ILE A 54 13.85 8.78 -2.79
C ILE A 54 15.12 8.00 -2.36
N ARG A 55 15.29 6.77 -2.85
CA ARG A 55 16.43 5.88 -2.55
C ARG A 55 16.63 5.62 -1.05
N ARG A 56 15.53 5.55 -0.29
CA ARG A 56 15.53 5.23 1.15
C ARG A 56 14.97 3.82 1.38
N GLY A 57 15.61 3.11 2.30
CA GLY A 57 15.24 1.74 2.68
C GLY A 57 14.22 1.69 3.82
N ALA A 58 13.93 0.47 4.28
CA ALA A 58 12.97 0.21 5.34
C ALA A 58 13.30 0.92 6.66
N GLU A 59 14.59 1.02 7.02
CA GLU A 59 15.03 1.70 8.26
C GLU A 59 14.67 3.19 8.25
N ALA A 60 15.00 3.88 7.16
CA ALA A 60 14.68 5.29 6.99
C ALA A 60 13.15 5.51 6.96
N GLY A 61 12.41 4.57 6.37
CA GLY A 61 10.95 4.59 6.43
C GLY A 61 10.41 4.46 7.86
N ARG A 62 10.90 3.49 8.64
CA ARG A 62 10.51 3.35 10.06
C ARG A 62 10.79 4.62 10.87
N MET A 63 11.97 5.20 10.67
CA MET A 63 12.33 6.47 11.31
C MET A 63 11.39 7.60 10.90
N PHE A 64 11.07 7.73 9.60
CA PHE A 64 10.11 8.72 9.12
C PHE A 64 8.72 8.54 9.75
N CYS A 65 8.21 7.31 9.83
CA CYS A 65 6.93 7.03 10.47
C CYS A 65 6.93 7.39 11.96
N ALA A 66 8.02 7.07 12.68
CA ALA A 66 8.17 7.43 14.08
C ALA A 66 8.18 8.96 14.29
N LEU A 67 8.93 9.70 13.45
CA LEU A 67 9.00 11.17 13.51
C LEU A 67 7.64 11.83 13.26
N MET A 68 6.84 11.26 12.36
CA MET A 68 5.55 11.80 11.96
C MET A 68 4.37 11.30 12.82
N ASN A 69 4.64 10.53 13.88
CA ASN A 69 3.62 9.87 14.69
C ASN A 69 2.63 9.02 13.86
N LEU A 70 3.14 8.35 12.83
CA LEU A 70 2.38 7.45 11.97
C LEU A 70 2.46 6.00 12.51
N PRO A 71 1.50 5.13 12.14
CA PRO A 71 1.66 3.70 12.35
C PRO A 71 2.97 3.19 11.74
N GLN A 72 3.52 2.12 12.32
CA GLN A 72 4.73 1.52 11.78
C GLN A 72 4.51 1.05 10.33
N PRO A 73 5.48 1.28 9.43
CA PRO A 73 5.35 0.87 8.05
C PRO A 73 5.34 -0.67 7.95
N PRO A 74 4.89 -1.23 6.82
CA PRO A 74 4.78 -2.68 6.67
C PRO A 74 6.12 -3.38 6.90
N THR A 75 6.15 -4.43 7.72
CA THR A 75 7.37 -5.20 8.03
C THR A 75 7.95 -5.95 6.82
N ARG A 76 7.08 -6.43 5.92
CA ARG A 76 7.47 -7.23 4.75
C ARG A 76 7.92 -6.37 3.56
N PHE A 77 8.82 -5.40 3.74
CA PHE A 77 9.29 -4.49 2.67
C PHE A 77 9.73 -5.22 1.39
N ALA A 78 10.39 -6.38 1.51
CA ALA A 78 10.83 -7.19 0.38
C ALA A 78 9.65 -7.65 -0.51
N LEU A 79 8.50 -7.97 0.09
CA LEU A 79 7.30 -8.37 -0.66
C LEU A 79 6.80 -7.23 -1.55
N TYR A 80 6.75 -6.01 -1.00
CA TYR A 80 6.34 -4.82 -1.73
C TYR A 80 7.34 -4.48 -2.84
N ASN A 81 8.64 -4.53 -2.53
CA ASN A 81 9.69 -4.32 -3.53
C ASN A 81 9.60 -5.32 -4.69
N LYS A 82 9.32 -6.60 -4.40
CA LYS A 82 9.12 -7.62 -5.44
C LYS A 82 7.91 -7.30 -6.32
N ARG A 83 6.79 -6.88 -5.73
CA ARG A 83 5.61 -6.46 -6.51
C ARG A 83 5.89 -5.25 -7.39
N LEU A 84 6.57 -4.24 -6.84
CA LEU A 84 6.96 -3.05 -7.60
C LEU A 84 7.90 -3.42 -8.76
N LEU A 85 8.88 -4.29 -8.52
CA LEU A 85 9.78 -4.77 -9.57
C LEU A 85 9.01 -5.49 -10.69
N ASN A 86 8.08 -6.38 -10.34
CA ASN A 86 7.28 -7.10 -11.32
C ASN A 86 6.41 -6.14 -12.16
N ALA A 87 5.80 -5.14 -11.52
CA ALA A 87 4.99 -4.14 -12.22
C ALA A 87 5.86 -3.29 -13.17
N VAL A 88 7.04 -2.85 -12.72
CA VAL A 88 7.99 -2.11 -13.56
C VAL A 88 8.43 -2.96 -14.73
N LYS A 89 8.80 -4.23 -14.49
CA LYS A 89 9.23 -5.15 -15.55
C LYS A 89 8.15 -5.33 -16.63
N LEU A 90 6.91 -5.57 -16.23
CA LEU A 90 5.78 -5.71 -17.15
C LEU A 90 5.58 -4.45 -18.00
N VAL A 91 5.55 -3.28 -17.36
CA VAL A 91 5.43 -2.01 -18.10
C VAL A 91 6.59 -1.81 -19.05
N SER A 92 7.83 -2.09 -18.64
CA SER A 92 9.00 -1.98 -19.51
C SER A 92 8.93 -2.91 -20.72
N GLU A 93 8.50 -4.16 -20.53
CA GLU A 93 8.33 -5.14 -21.62
C GLU A 93 7.23 -4.70 -22.59
N GLU A 94 6.07 -4.27 -22.09
CA GLU A 94 4.97 -3.77 -22.91
C GLU A 94 5.35 -2.49 -23.67
N THR A 95 6.04 -1.55 -23.02
CA THR A 95 6.49 -0.32 -23.68
C THR A 95 7.47 -0.64 -24.80
N MET A 96 8.45 -1.52 -24.56
CA MET A 96 9.43 -1.90 -25.59
C MET A 96 8.78 -2.57 -26.80
N GLN A 97 7.81 -3.46 -26.58
CA GLN A 97 7.05 -4.10 -27.66
C GLN A 97 6.25 -3.06 -28.47
N LYS A 98 5.56 -2.13 -27.79
CA LYS A 98 4.79 -1.06 -28.46
C LYS A 98 5.67 -0.15 -29.29
N SER A 99 6.78 0.32 -28.73
CA SER A 99 7.74 1.17 -29.47
C SER A 99 8.32 0.46 -30.70
N THR A 100 8.50 -0.86 -30.64
CA THR A 100 8.98 -1.64 -31.79
C THR A 100 7.92 -1.72 -32.89
N GLN A 101 6.65 -1.89 -32.53
CA GLN A 101 5.53 -1.88 -33.47
C GLN A 101 5.34 -0.50 -34.10
N GLU A 102 5.38 0.57 -33.30
CA GLU A 102 5.27 1.95 -33.78
C GLU A 102 6.38 2.27 -34.79
N ALA A 103 7.63 1.93 -34.49
CA ALA A 103 8.76 2.13 -35.41
C ALA A 103 8.63 1.33 -36.73
N PHE A 104 7.91 0.20 -36.73
CA PHE A 104 7.64 -0.56 -37.96
C PHE A 104 6.59 0.13 -38.85
N TRP A 105 5.59 0.79 -38.26
CA TRP A 105 4.55 1.50 -39.03
C TRP A 105 5.00 2.88 -39.54
N GLU A 106 6.04 3.47 -38.94
CA GLU A 106 6.62 4.75 -39.36
C GLU A 106 7.63 4.65 -40.51
N ASN A 107 8.05 3.43 -40.90
CA ASN A 107 8.95 3.16 -42.04
C ASN A 107 8.21 2.51 -43.21
#